data_AF-A0A1C4XS31-F1
#
_entry.id   AF-A0A1C4XS31-F1
#
_cell.length_a   1.000
_cell.length_b   1.000
_cell.length_c   1.000
_cell.angle_alpha   90.00
_cell.angle_beta   90.00
_cell.angle_gamma   90.00
#
_symmetry.space_group_name_H-M   'P 1'
#
loop_
_entity.id
_entity.type
_entity.pdbx_description
1 polymer ?
#
loop_
_entity_poly.entity_id
_entity_poly.type
_entity_poly.pdbx_seq_one_letter_code
_entity_poly.pdbx_strand_id
1 'polypeptide(L)'
;MIDALEQAEDSVAACFGIPAWAASEHDLVAALEATHRLEQRMAAVKLTLVRELDGRGTATAQGASSAAVWLRDRLRLGVGHWRTARGYSLDAGVAACHDAEPWRTTG
;
A
#
# COMPACT_ATOMS: atom_id res chain seq x y z
N MET A 1 13.00 -8.70 -6.02
CA MET A 1 11.99 -7.88 -5.32
C MET A 1 12.41 -6.42 -5.30
N ILE A 2 13.63 -6.10 -4.86
CA ILE A 2 14.15 -4.72 -4.90
C ILE A 2 14.17 -4.19 -6.35
N ASP A 3 14.73 -4.93 -7.31
CA ASP A 3 14.71 -4.52 -8.73
C ASP A 3 13.30 -4.26 -9.28
N ALA A 4 12.30 -5.01 -8.81
CA ALA A 4 10.90 -4.82 -9.21
C ALA A 4 10.28 -3.56 -8.56
N LEU A 5 10.71 -3.19 -7.35
CA LEU A 5 10.31 -1.95 -6.70
C LEU A 5 10.99 -0.74 -7.34
N GLU A 6 12.26 -0.86 -7.72
CA GLU A 6 13.00 0.16 -8.47
C GLU A 6 12.33 0.41 -9.83
N GLN A 7 12.00 -0.65 -10.57
CA GLN A 7 11.28 -0.51 -11.84
C GLN A 7 9.90 0.15 -11.69
N ALA A 8 9.21 -0.11 -10.56
CA ALA A 8 7.94 0.53 -10.25
C ALA A 8 8.13 2.03 -9.92
N GLU A 9 9.20 2.39 -9.21
CA GLU A 9 9.60 3.77 -8.94
C GLU A 9 9.90 4.52 -10.24
N ASP A 10 10.67 3.93 -11.15
CA ASP A 10 10.98 4.51 -12.47
C ASP A 10 9.71 4.75 -13.30
N SER A 11 8.76 3.81 -13.23
CA SER A 11 7.48 3.93 -13.93
C SER A 11 6.62 5.08 -13.37
N VAL A 12 6.61 5.26 -12.04
CA VAL A 12 5.93 6.40 -11.40
C VAL A 12 6.66 7.71 -11.73
N ALA A 13 7.98 7.70 -11.77
CA ALA A 13 8.78 8.88 -12.10
C ALA A 13 8.49 9.38 -13.53
N ALA A 14 8.30 8.45 -14.48
CA ALA A 14 7.94 8.78 -15.85
C ALA A 14 6.59 9.54 -15.95
N CYS A 15 5.63 9.28 -15.03
CA CYS A 15 4.35 9.98 -15.01
C CYS A 15 4.49 11.49 -14.79
N PHE A 16 5.53 11.96 -14.07
CA PHE A 16 5.77 13.40 -13.86
C PHE A 16 6.15 14.13 -15.14
N GLY A 17 6.64 13.43 -16.16
CA GLY A 17 6.95 14.00 -17.48
C GLY A 17 5.71 14.19 -18.37
N ILE A 18 4.55 13.68 -17.97
CA ILE A 18 3.32 13.74 -18.78
C ILE A 18 2.52 15.00 -18.40
N PRO A 19 2.30 15.93 -19.35
CA PRO A 19 1.57 17.16 -19.06
C PRO A 19 0.08 16.90 -18.80
N ALA A 20 -0.32 16.91 -17.53
CA ALA A 20 -1.72 16.68 -17.12
C ALA A 20 -2.71 17.72 -17.69
N TRP A 21 -2.25 18.93 -18.01
CA TRP A 21 -3.09 19.98 -18.60
C TRP A 21 -3.55 19.68 -20.04
N ALA A 22 -2.87 18.76 -20.72
CA ALA A 22 -3.20 18.34 -22.08
C ALA A 22 -4.09 17.08 -22.11
N ALA A 23 -4.36 16.48 -20.95
CA ALA A 23 -5.19 15.28 -20.83
C ALA A 23 -6.68 15.61 -20.94
N SER A 24 -7.47 14.70 -21.51
CA SER A 24 -8.93 14.81 -21.47
C SER A 24 -9.45 14.58 -20.05
N GLU A 25 -10.68 15.02 -19.75
CA GLU A 25 -11.32 14.76 -18.46
C GLU A 25 -11.40 13.24 -18.15
N HIS A 26 -11.69 12.43 -19.18
CA HIS A 26 -11.72 10.98 -19.05
C HIS A 26 -10.35 10.40 -18.67
N ASP A 27 -9.28 10.88 -19.31
CA ASP A 27 -7.92 10.44 -19.02
C ASP A 27 -7.47 10.86 -17.60
N LEU A 28 -7.89 12.03 -17.13
CA LEU A 28 -7.63 12.49 -15.77
C LEU A 28 -8.29 11.59 -14.71
N VAL A 29 -9.56 11.22 -14.92
CA VAL A 29 -10.27 10.29 -14.03
C VAL A 29 -9.60 8.92 -14.06
N ALA A 30 -9.29 8.39 -15.24
CA ALA A 30 -8.61 7.10 -15.40
C ALA A 30 -7.22 7.10 -14.73
N ALA A 31 -6.46 8.19 -14.85
CA ALA A 31 -5.16 8.35 -14.21
C ALA A 31 -5.28 8.39 -12.67
N LEU A 32 -6.30 9.07 -12.13
CA LEU A 32 -6.53 9.12 -10.69
C LEU A 32 -6.89 7.73 -10.13
N GLU A 33 -7.79 7.00 -10.79
CA GLU A 33 -8.14 5.64 -10.40
C GLU A 33 -6.95 4.68 -10.48
N ALA A 34 -6.12 4.80 -11.53
CA ALA A 34 -4.92 4.00 -11.68
C ALA A 34 -3.90 4.30 -10.58
N THR A 35 -3.71 5.57 -10.24
CA THR A 35 -2.83 6.01 -9.15
C THR A 35 -3.32 5.45 -7.82
N HIS A 36 -4.61 5.60 -7.52
CA HIS A 36 -5.18 5.06 -6.29
C HIS A 36 -5.00 3.53 -6.18
N ARG A 37 -5.25 2.81 -7.28
CA ARG A 37 -5.02 1.36 -7.36
C ARG A 37 -3.57 0.97 -7.11
N LEU A 38 -2.60 1.79 -7.52
CA LEU A 38 -1.18 1.58 -7.27
C LEU A 38 -0.82 1.84 -5.81
N GLU A 39 -1.34 2.92 -5.21
CA GLU A 39 -1.17 3.21 -3.78
C GLU A 39 -1.65 2.04 -2.90
N GLN A 40 -2.84 1.49 -3.20
CA GLN A 40 -3.39 0.34 -2.45
C GLN A 40 -2.51 -0.90 -2.57
N ARG A 41 -2.03 -1.22 -3.77
CA ARG A 41 -1.12 -2.36 -3.99
C ARG A 41 0.20 -2.17 -3.26
N MET A 42 0.78 -0.97 -3.32
CA MET A 42 2.03 -0.67 -2.63
C MET A 42 1.88 -0.71 -1.10
N ALA A 43 0.74 -0.24 -0.57
CA ALA A 43 0.40 -0.38 0.84
C ALA A 43 0.32 -1.85 1.28
N ALA A 44 -0.28 -2.72 0.46
CA ALA A 44 -0.34 -4.16 0.72
C ALA A 44 1.06 -4.82 0.73
N VAL A 45 1.91 -4.49 -0.25
CA VAL A 45 3.32 -4.97 -0.29
C VAL A 45 4.06 -4.55 0.98
N LYS A 46 3.96 -3.27 1.35
CA LYS A 46 4.57 -2.74 2.58
C LYS A 46 4.07 -3.49 3.82
N LEU A 47 2.76 -3.76 3.94
CA LEU A 47 2.20 -4.48 5.07
C LEU A 47 2.76 -5.91 5.18
N THR A 48 2.87 -6.63 4.06
CA THR A 48 3.47 -7.98 4.03
C THR A 48 4.92 -7.96 4.51
N LEU A 49 5.72 -7.01 4.03
CA LEU A 49 7.13 -6.86 4.45
C LEU A 49 7.27 -6.54 5.95
N VAL A 50 6.39 -5.68 6.47
CA VAL A 50 6.35 -5.35 7.91
C VAL A 50 6.00 -6.58 8.75
N ARG A 51 5.03 -7.38 8.33
CA ARG A 51 4.64 -8.63 9.02
C ARG A 51 5.77 -9.64 9.04
N GLU A 52 6.49 -9.81 7.92
CA GLU A 52 7.66 -10.68 7.86
C GLU A 52 8.78 -10.20 8.78
N LEU A 53 9.05 -8.89 8.85
CA LEU A 53 10.05 -8.34 9.76
C LEU A 53 9.70 -8.57 11.24
N ASP A 54 8.43 -8.36 11.57
CA ASP A 54 7.88 -8.53 12.93
C ASP A 54 7.93 -10.02 13.35
N GLY A 55 7.48 -10.93 12.49
CA GLY A 55 7.54 -12.37 12.74
C GLY A 55 8.96 -12.91 12.92
N ARG A 56 9.97 -12.27 12.33
CA ARG A 56 11.39 -12.60 12.50
C ARG A 56 12.03 -11.98 13.75
N GLY A 57 11.32 -11.11 14.46
CA GLY A 57 11.87 -10.39 15.62
C GLY A 57 13.01 -9.43 15.24
N THR A 58 13.09 -9.01 13.98
CA THR A 58 14.21 -8.21 13.43
C THR A 58 14.37 -6.88 14.16
N ALA A 59 13.24 -6.28 14.55
CA ALA A 59 13.22 -5.04 15.31
C ALA A 59 13.80 -5.21 16.72
N THR A 60 13.42 -6.28 17.42
CA THR A 60 13.95 -6.61 18.75
C THR A 60 15.43 -6.99 18.68
N ALA A 61 15.84 -7.74 17.65
CA ALA A 61 17.24 -8.06 17.41
C ALA A 61 18.11 -6.82 17.14
N GLN A 62 17.51 -5.72 16.66
CA GLN A 62 18.17 -4.43 16.46
C GLN A 62 17.94 -3.43 17.63
N GLY A 63 17.41 -3.90 18.77
CA GLY A 63 17.27 -3.11 19.98
C GLY A 63 16.03 -2.21 20.05
N ALA A 64 15.11 -2.29 19.08
CA ALA A 64 13.84 -1.57 19.15
C ALA A 64 12.82 -2.32 20.01
N SER A 65 11.99 -1.57 20.75
CA SER A 65 10.94 -2.15 21.59
C SER A 65 9.77 -2.76 20.81
N SER A 66 9.64 -2.44 19.51
CA SER A 66 8.67 -3.05 18.59
C SER A 66 9.03 -2.75 17.12
N ALA A 67 8.52 -3.56 16.18
CA ALA A 67 8.63 -3.29 14.75
C ALA A 67 8.05 -1.93 14.34
N ALA A 68 6.98 -1.47 15.01
CA ALA A 68 6.40 -0.15 14.76
C ALA A 68 7.35 1.00 15.13
N VAL A 69 8.11 0.86 16.23
CA VAL A 69 9.11 1.86 16.65
C VAL A 69 10.29 1.87 15.69
N TRP A 70 10.79 0.68 15.32
CA TRP A 70 11.87 0.53 14.35
C TRP A 70 11.51 1.11 12.97
N LEU A 71 10.28 0.86 12.48
CA LEU A 71 9.81 1.40 11.20
C LEU A 71 9.62 2.92 11.22
N ARG A 72 9.13 3.49 12.33
CA ARG A 72 9.00 4.95 12.45
C ARG A 72 10.35 5.65 12.42
N ASP A 73 11.31 5.11 13.16
CA ASP A 73 12.68 5.63 13.20
C ASP A 73 13.34 5.54 11.81
N ARG A 74 13.22 4.38 11.17
CA ARG A 74 13.90 4.10 9.90
C ARG A 74 13.26 4.75 8.67
N LEU A 75 11.93 4.88 8.63
CA LEU A 75 11.21 5.49 7.50
C LEU A 75 10.87 6.96 7.73
N ARG A 76 11.20 7.53 8.90
CA ARG A 76 10.90 8.92 9.29
C ARG A 76 9.44 9.33 9.04
N LEU A 77 8.52 8.38 9.11
CA LEU A 77 7.10 8.60 8.83
C LEU A 77 6.51 9.35 10.03
N GLY A 78 6.27 10.64 9.85
CA GLY A 78 5.57 11.47 10.81
C GLY A 78 4.27 10.80 11.27
N VAL A 79 3.90 11.05 12.53
CA VAL A 79 2.83 10.39 13.32
C VAL A 79 1.42 10.49 12.68
N GLY A 80 1.27 11.08 11.48
CA GLY A 80 0.05 11.04 10.65
C GLY A 80 -0.07 9.81 9.75
N HIS A 81 1.03 9.31 9.17
CA HIS A 81 1.02 8.22 8.17
C HIS A 81 0.69 6.83 8.77
N TRP A 82 0.89 6.63 10.07
CA TRP A 82 0.66 5.32 10.69
C TRP A 82 -0.83 5.04 10.97
N ARG A 83 -1.66 6.07 11.15
CA ARG A 83 -3.10 5.90 11.39
C ARG A 83 -3.83 5.40 10.14
N THR A 84 -3.48 5.91 8.96
CA THR A 84 -4.01 5.46 7.67
C THR A 84 -3.53 4.05 7.32
N ALA A 85 -2.27 3.69 7.59
CA ALA A 85 -1.75 2.34 7.35
C ALA A 85 -2.46 1.25 8.18
N ARG A 86 -2.91 1.55 9.41
CA ARG A 86 -3.76 0.65 10.21
C ARG A 86 -5.19 0.57 9.64
N GLY A 87 -5.73 1.70 9.17
CA GLY A 87 -7.06 1.78 8.56
C GLY A 87 -7.21 0.93 7.30
N TYR A 88 -6.28 1.03 6.35
CA TYR A 88 -6.30 0.21 5.12
C TYR A 88 -6.20 -1.30 5.38
N SER A 89 -5.54 -1.72 6.48
CA SER A 89 -5.48 -3.15 6.85
C SER A 89 -6.80 -3.70 7.41
N LEU A 90 -7.69 -2.83 7.90
CA LEU A 90 -9.03 -3.20 8.38
C LEU A 90 -10.03 -3.24 7.22
N ASP A 91 -9.98 -2.29 6.28
CA ASP A 91 -10.85 -2.27 5.10
C ASP A 91 -10.57 -3.42 4.11
N ALA A 92 -9.30 -3.83 3.93
CA ALA A 92 -8.96 -5.01 3.14
C ALA A 92 -9.54 -6.32 3.70
N GLY A 93 -9.78 -6.38 5.02
CA GLY A 93 -10.49 -7.49 5.67
C GLY A 93 -12.01 -7.45 5.43
N VAL A 94 -12.60 -6.26 5.28
CA VAL A 94 -14.04 -6.10 4.99
C VAL A 94 -14.34 -6.40 3.51
N ALA A 95 -13.44 -6.04 2.59
CA ALA A 95 -13.59 -6.38 1.17
C ALA A 95 -13.57 -7.90 0.92
N ALA A 96 -12.72 -8.65 1.64
CA ALA A 96 -12.68 -10.12 1.53
C ALA A 96 -13.94 -10.81 2.10
N CYS A 97 -14.67 -10.16 3.01
CA CYS A 97 -15.93 -10.68 3.53
C CYS A 97 -17.14 -10.37 2.63
N HIS A 98 -17.08 -9.33 1.79
CA HIS A 98 -18.19 -8.95 0.90
C HIS A 98 -18.27 -9.82 -0.37
N ASP A 99 -17.18 -10.47 -0.77
CA ASP A 99 -17.16 -11.45 -1.89
C ASP A 99 -17.61 -12.87 -1.47
N ALA A 100 -17.92 -13.08 -0.19
CA ALA A 100 -18.29 -14.36 0.38
C ALA A 100 -19.81 -14.55 0.59
N GLU A 101 -20.67 -13.88 -0.19
CA GLU A 101 -22.11 -14.18 -0.15
C GLU A 101 -22.74 -14.47 -1.53
N PRO A 102 -22.70 -15.73 -1.99
CA PRO A 102 -23.55 -16.22 -3.05
C PRO A 102 -24.88 -16.71 -2.44
N TRP A 103 -25.83 -15.82 -2.19
CA TRP A 103 -27.20 -16.24 -1.90
C TRP A 103 -27.93 -16.63 -3.20
N ARG A 104 -28.60 -17.79 -3.15
CA ARG A 104 -29.66 -18.34 -4.03
C ARG A 104 -29.30 -18.82 -5.45
N THR A 105 -29.41 -20.14 -5.60
CA THR A 105 -30.16 -20.89 -6.63
C THR A 105 -30.19 -22.35 -6.15
N THR A 106 -31.23 -23.19 -6.14
CA THR A 106 -32.66 -23.14 -6.45
C THR A 106 -33.19 -24.45 -5.83
N GLY A 107 -34.32 -24.41 -5.11
CA GLY A 107 -35.08 -25.60 -4.73
C GLY A 107 -36.23 -25.82 -5.70
#